data_AF-A0AAV0FFK4-F1
#
_entry.id   AF-A0AAV0FFK4-F1
#
_cell.length_a   1.000
_cell.length_b   1.000
_cell.length_c   1.000
_cell.angle_alpha   90.00
_cell.angle_beta   90.00
_cell.angle_gamma   90.00
#
_symmetry.space_group_name_H-M   'P 1'
#
loop_
_entity.id
_entity.type
_entity.pdbx_description
1 polymer ?
#
loop_
_entity_poly.entity_id
_entity_poly.type
_entity_poly.pdbx_seq_one_letter_code
_entity_poly.pdbx_strand_id
1 'polypeptide(L)'
;MDIIRKAKVVRLRSHLNKYLVADDDQQSTRQSSRGGASEKGRWRVERVEGNDQLVRLKSCHGRYLTASDDPLLLGMTGNKVLLTADQNLIDLRIEWQPVEDGFQIKLKSYGGTYLRANGGTPPWRNSVTHDIPHATSTNNWIVWVVEAADQLPAENETLFTASFSTVSSFSSSFSDEHSGLDSPVSRQSSFSTLTPKTPTISVSAMEIFHRAKAVRLRSHHDKYLTADEDEESVTQDRLGSAISARWMVEVPENTDNVIRLKSCYGKYLTASNNPFLLGMTGRKVLQTLPSHLDSSLEWEPVKEGTQVKLRTRNGQFLRANGGLPPWKNSVTHDTPHRTTTKDWIIWDVHVVDILTCPVLKPPPPLVTHTDSFASGSNSPSTPSTPSTPSYASPSFSSRETPTITVSAMELFHRAKAVRLRSHHDKYLTADEDEESVTQDRHGSSPSAHWTVEVPENPDNVIRLKSCYGKYLTASNNPFLLGMTGRKVLQTLPIHLDSSLEWEPVYEGTRVKLRTRNGQFLRANGGLPPWKNSVTHDIPQRTTTKDWIIWDVHVVDILTCPVLKPPPPLVTHTDSFASGSNSPSTPPSYASPSFSGRELWRSLRKSRWSH
;
A
#
# COMPACT_ATOMS: atom_id res chain seq x y z
N MET A 1 -10.91 -12.85 -35.87
CA MET A 1 -11.19 -12.66 -37.30
C MET A 1 -12.54 -12.02 -37.51
N ASP A 2 -13.64 -12.76 -37.37
CA ASP A 2 -14.94 -12.33 -37.89
C ASP A 2 -15.44 -10.97 -37.39
N ILE A 3 -15.55 -10.76 -36.07
CA ILE A 3 -16.19 -9.55 -35.52
C ILE A 3 -15.50 -8.27 -36.01
N ILE A 4 -14.16 -8.17 -35.87
CA ILE A 4 -13.41 -6.97 -36.29
C ILE A 4 -13.32 -6.80 -37.81
N ARG A 5 -13.46 -7.87 -38.61
CA ARG A 5 -13.41 -7.79 -40.09
C ARG A 5 -14.78 -7.58 -40.74
N LYS A 6 -15.88 -7.90 -40.04
CA LYS A 6 -17.26 -7.73 -40.48
C LYS A 6 -17.88 -6.42 -39.98
N ALA A 7 -17.52 -5.95 -38.79
CA ALA A 7 -17.98 -4.66 -38.26
C ALA A 7 -17.23 -3.49 -38.90
N LYS A 8 -17.97 -2.51 -39.47
CA LYS A 8 -17.39 -1.25 -39.98
C LYS A 8 -16.82 -0.36 -38.87
N VAL A 9 -17.37 -0.47 -37.66
CA VAL A 9 -16.99 0.31 -36.48
C VAL A 9 -16.94 -0.60 -35.27
N VAL A 10 -15.86 -0.50 -34.49
CA VAL A 10 -15.65 -1.30 -33.27
C VAL A 10 -15.26 -0.43 -32.09
N ARG A 11 -15.41 -1.00 -30.89
CA ARG A 11 -14.78 -0.56 -29.65
C ARG A 11 -13.86 -1.68 -29.16
N LEU A 12 -12.73 -1.32 -28.55
CA LEU A 12 -11.75 -2.27 -28.03
C LEU A 12 -11.65 -2.12 -26.51
N ARG A 13 -12.12 -3.12 -25.75
CA ARG A 13 -12.07 -3.12 -24.28
C ARG A 13 -10.91 -3.97 -23.76
N SER A 14 -10.10 -3.42 -22.86
CA SER A 14 -8.98 -4.11 -22.23
C SER A 14 -9.38 -4.88 -20.96
N HIS A 15 -8.44 -5.69 -20.44
CA HIS A 15 -8.58 -6.40 -19.15
C HIS A 15 -8.91 -5.50 -17.94
N LEU A 16 -8.76 -4.17 -18.03
CA LEU A 16 -9.13 -3.22 -16.98
C LEU A 16 -10.59 -2.73 -17.08
N ASN A 17 -11.41 -3.34 -17.96
CA ASN A 17 -12.75 -2.87 -18.33
C ASN A 17 -12.76 -1.38 -18.74
N LYS A 18 -11.77 -1.00 -19.55
CA LYS A 18 -11.63 0.33 -20.16
C LYS A 18 -11.47 0.18 -21.66
N TYR A 19 -11.95 1.17 -22.40
CA TYR A 19 -11.89 1.20 -23.84
C TYR A 19 -10.68 1.98 -24.33
N LEU A 20 -10.09 1.54 -25.45
CA LEU A 20 -9.16 2.35 -26.24
C LEU A 20 -9.90 3.59 -26.73
N VAL A 21 -9.39 4.79 -26.39
CA VAL A 21 -9.94 6.06 -26.85
C VAL A 21 -8.88 6.96 -27.47
N ALA A 22 -9.28 7.71 -28.48
CA ALA A 22 -8.55 8.88 -28.95
C ALA A 22 -8.61 10.00 -27.90
N ASP A 23 -7.51 10.72 -27.69
CA ASP A 23 -7.47 11.87 -26.79
C ASP A 23 -7.84 13.18 -27.51
N ASP A 24 -8.16 14.21 -26.73
CA ASP A 24 -8.58 15.55 -27.18
C ASP A 24 -7.44 16.33 -27.88
N ASP A 25 -6.19 15.95 -27.67
CA ASP A 25 -5.02 16.47 -28.38
C ASP A 25 -4.93 16.00 -29.85
N GLN A 26 -5.78 15.03 -30.25
CA GLN A 26 -5.77 14.35 -31.55
C GLN A 26 -4.44 13.65 -31.91
N GLN A 27 -3.50 13.51 -30.98
CA GLN A 27 -2.16 12.92 -31.19
C GLN A 27 -1.92 11.68 -30.33
N SER A 28 -2.51 11.58 -29.16
CA SER A 28 -2.29 10.49 -28.21
C SER A 28 -3.48 9.54 -28.11
N THR A 29 -3.20 8.32 -27.64
CA THR A 29 -4.23 7.32 -27.32
C THR A 29 -4.11 6.85 -25.89
N ARG A 30 -5.26 6.63 -25.25
CA ARG A 30 -5.36 6.27 -23.84
C ARG A 30 -6.51 5.30 -23.60
N GLN A 31 -6.63 4.86 -22.36
CA GLN A 31 -7.75 4.05 -21.89
C GLN A 31 -8.77 4.90 -21.12
N SER A 32 -10.06 4.68 -21.36
CA SER A 32 -11.13 5.32 -20.59
C SER A 32 -12.26 4.35 -20.26
N SER A 33 -12.72 4.36 -19.00
CA SER A 33 -13.95 3.67 -18.58
C SER A 33 -15.21 4.30 -19.20
N ARG A 34 -15.15 5.58 -19.60
CA ARG A 34 -16.24 6.27 -20.29
C ARG A 34 -16.24 6.03 -21.81
N GLY A 35 -15.24 5.33 -22.36
CA GLY A 35 -15.11 5.14 -23.81
C GLY A 35 -16.21 4.32 -24.46
N GLY A 36 -16.90 3.43 -23.71
CA GLY A 36 -18.04 2.67 -24.24
C GLY A 36 -19.19 3.57 -24.70
N ALA A 37 -19.50 4.61 -23.93
CA ALA A 37 -20.56 5.57 -24.22
C ALA A 37 -20.08 6.79 -25.05
N SER A 38 -18.82 6.81 -25.51
CA SER A 38 -18.21 7.97 -26.16
C SER A 38 -17.80 7.67 -27.60
N GLU A 39 -18.02 8.61 -28.51
CA GLU A 39 -17.54 8.52 -29.90
C GLU A 39 -16.02 8.38 -29.97
N LYS A 40 -15.28 8.91 -28.98
CA LYS A 40 -13.83 8.75 -28.86
C LYS A 40 -13.36 7.31 -28.67
N GLY A 41 -14.25 6.40 -28.26
CA GLY A 41 -13.99 4.97 -28.16
C GLY A 41 -14.40 4.15 -29.38
N ARG A 42 -14.98 4.79 -30.40
CA ARG A 42 -15.32 4.15 -31.68
C ARG A 42 -14.16 4.28 -32.65
N TRP A 43 -13.82 3.17 -33.30
CA TRP A 43 -12.77 3.07 -34.31
C TRP A 43 -13.39 2.52 -35.58
N ARG A 44 -13.36 3.27 -36.69
CA ARG A 44 -13.72 2.75 -38.01
C ARG A 44 -12.63 1.77 -38.45
N VAL A 45 -13.03 0.59 -38.88
CA VAL A 45 -12.11 -0.44 -39.38
C VAL A 45 -12.04 -0.32 -40.90
N GLU A 46 -10.88 0.08 -41.40
CA GLU A 46 -10.59 0.12 -42.83
C GLU A 46 -9.67 -1.07 -43.16
N ARG A 47 -9.92 -1.77 -44.26
CA ARG A 47 -9.09 -2.91 -44.69
C ARG A 47 -7.91 -2.41 -45.52
N VAL A 48 -6.78 -3.10 -45.42
CA VAL A 48 -5.62 -2.82 -46.28
C VAL A 48 -5.85 -3.43 -47.66
N GLU A 49 -5.82 -2.60 -48.70
CA GLU A 49 -5.94 -3.05 -50.08
C GLU A 49 -4.78 -3.99 -50.44
N GLY A 50 -5.10 -5.17 -50.98
CA GLY A 50 -4.12 -6.23 -51.25
C GLY A 50 -3.73 -7.10 -50.04
N ASN A 51 -4.22 -6.83 -48.81
CA ASN A 51 -3.93 -7.69 -47.65
C ASN A 51 -5.08 -7.80 -46.64
N ASP A 52 -5.98 -8.78 -46.86
CA ASP A 52 -7.09 -9.13 -45.95
C ASP A 52 -6.68 -9.56 -44.52
N GLN A 53 -5.38 -9.71 -44.22
CA GLN A 53 -4.93 -9.98 -42.85
C GLN A 53 -4.74 -8.71 -42.00
N LEU A 54 -4.61 -7.54 -42.63
CA LEU A 54 -4.30 -6.27 -41.98
C LEU A 54 -5.52 -5.33 -41.95
N VAL A 55 -5.61 -4.56 -40.87
CA VAL A 55 -6.61 -3.49 -40.71
C VAL A 55 -5.94 -2.19 -40.26
N ARG A 56 -6.52 -1.08 -40.71
CA ARG A 56 -6.22 0.28 -40.26
C ARG A 56 -7.36 0.72 -39.34
N LEU A 57 -7.04 1.25 -38.16
CA LEU A 57 -8.03 1.67 -37.15
C LEU A 57 -8.08 3.20 -37.09
N LYS A 58 -9.21 3.77 -37.50
CA LYS A 58 -9.37 5.22 -37.69
C LYS A 58 -10.25 5.81 -36.59
N SER A 59 -9.71 6.82 -35.91
CA SER A 59 -10.35 7.51 -34.79
C SER A 59 -11.49 8.43 -35.22
N CYS A 60 -12.27 8.90 -34.25
CA CYS A 60 -13.27 9.96 -34.44
C CYS A 60 -12.68 11.30 -34.97
N HIS A 61 -11.36 11.50 -34.92
CA HIS A 61 -10.67 12.68 -35.46
C HIS A 61 -10.12 12.45 -36.88
N GLY A 62 -10.52 11.36 -37.56
CA GLY A 62 -10.07 11.00 -38.92
C GLY A 62 -8.65 10.43 -39.01
N ARG A 63 -7.89 10.44 -37.90
CA ARG A 63 -6.50 9.98 -37.80
C ARG A 63 -6.41 8.49 -37.45
N TYR A 64 -5.36 7.82 -37.92
CA TYR A 64 -5.15 6.37 -37.72
C TYR A 64 -4.38 6.06 -36.43
N LEU A 65 -4.58 4.84 -35.91
CA LEU A 65 -3.82 4.27 -34.80
C LEU A 65 -2.42 3.84 -35.26
N THR A 66 -1.36 4.44 -34.73
CA THR A 66 -0.01 4.34 -35.29
C THR A 66 1.02 3.85 -34.29
N ALA A 67 1.83 2.85 -34.67
CA ALA A 67 2.95 2.34 -33.89
C ALA A 67 4.22 3.19 -34.07
N SER A 68 4.61 3.97 -33.06
CA SER A 68 5.85 4.77 -33.09
C SER A 68 7.05 4.00 -32.52
N ASP A 69 8.26 4.38 -32.92
CA ASP A 69 9.48 3.89 -32.26
C ASP A 69 9.81 4.69 -30.99
N ASP A 70 9.05 5.77 -30.70
CA ASP A 70 9.19 6.57 -29.49
C ASP A 70 8.92 5.75 -28.22
N PRO A 71 9.87 5.62 -27.26
CA PRO A 71 9.56 5.02 -25.96
C PRO A 71 8.56 5.90 -25.20
N LEU A 72 7.59 5.29 -24.49
CA LEU A 72 6.65 6.07 -23.66
C LEU A 72 7.35 6.79 -22.51
N LEU A 73 8.35 6.13 -21.90
CA LEU A 73 9.27 6.66 -20.90
C LEU A 73 10.67 6.13 -21.19
N LEU A 74 11.69 6.98 -21.06
CA LEU A 74 13.08 6.57 -21.20
C LEU A 74 13.43 5.51 -20.13
N GLY A 75 13.92 4.34 -20.55
CA GLY A 75 14.28 3.24 -19.65
C GLY A 75 13.14 2.32 -19.20
N MET A 76 11.94 2.41 -19.80
CA MET A 76 10.84 1.44 -19.61
C MET A 76 10.50 0.71 -20.92
N THR A 77 9.89 -0.48 -20.83
CA THR A 77 9.52 -1.28 -22.02
C THR A 77 8.22 -0.75 -22.66
N GLY A 78 8.17 -0.71 -23.98
CA GLY A 78 6.96 -0.39 -24.74
C GLY A 78 6.91 1.04 -25.30
N ASN A 79 6.63 1.12 -26.60
CA ASN A 79 6.67 2.37 -27.38
C ASN A 79 5.27 2.98 -27.55
N LYS A 80 5.20 4.29 -27.83
CA LYS A 80 3.95 5.06 -27.90
C LYS A 80 3.05 4.62 -29.06
N VAL A 81 1.75 4.61 -28.80
CA VAL A 81 0.73 4.49 -29.84
C VAL A 81 0.07 5.85 -30.05
N LEU A 82 0.26 6.40 -31.25
CA LEU A 82 -0.08 7.77 -31.63
C LEU A 82 -1.26 7.81 -32.60
N LEU A 83 -1.71 9.02 -32.91
CA LEU A 83 -2.70 9.33 -33.95
C LEU A 83 -2.07 10.16 -35.07
N THR A 84 -1.79 9.54 -36.22
CA THR A 84 -1.23 10.23 -37.40
C THR A 84 -2.27 10.51 -38.48
N ALA A 85 -2.05 11.58 -39.24
CA ALA A 85 -2.87 11.96 -40.39
C ALA A 85 -2.50 11.16 -41.65
N ASP A 86 -3.37 11.19 -42.66
CA ASP A 86 -3.26 10.43 -43.92
C ASP A 86 -2.24 11.04 -44.90
N GLN A 87 -0.99 11.19 -44.45
CA GLN A 87 0.09 11.81 -45.23
C GLN A 87 0.87 10.81 -46.10
N ASN A 88 0.80 9.51 -45.81
CA ASN A 88 1.45 8.45 -46.59
C ASN A 88 0.70 7.12 -46.45
N LEU A 89 0.02 6.68 -47.52
CA LEU A 89 -0.68 5.38 -47.59
C LEU A 89 0.25 4.15 -47.49
N ILE A 90 1.57 4.37 -47.47
CA ILE A 90 2.64 3.37 -47.42
C ILE A 90 3.19 3.18 -45.99
N ASP A 91 2.72 3.96 -45.00
CA ASP A 91 3.23 3.85 -43.63
C ASP A 91 2.71 2.58 -42.92
N LEU A 92 3.49 1.50 -42.99
CA LEU A 92 3.19 0.20 -42.36
C LEU A 92 2.98 0.29 -40.83
N ARG A 93 3.30 1.43 -40.19
CA ARG A 93 3.02 1.71 -38.77
C ARG A 93 1.53 1.88 -38.45
N ILE A 94 0.68 2.23 -39.44
CA ILE A 94 -0.78 2.33 -39.23
C ILE A 94 -1.51 0.99 -39.40
N GLU A 95 -0.78 -0.08 -39.74
CA GLU A 95 -1.34 -1.39 -40.08
C GLU A 95 -1.18 -2.39 -38.94
N TRP A 96 -2.31 -3.00 -38.57
CA TRP A 96 -2.38 -3.94 -37.45
C TRP A 96 -2.94 -5.28 -37.94
N GLN A 97 -2.25 -6.38 -37.61
CA GLN A 97 -2.71 -7.75 -37.84
C GLN A 97 -3.53 -8.21 -36.61
N PRO A 98 -4.85 -8.46 -36.73
CA PRO A 98 -5.64 -9.02 -35.64
C PRO A 98 -5.38 -10.52 -35.51
N VAL A 99 -4.79 -10.93 -34.39
CA VAL A 99 -4.56 -12.34 -34.02
C VAL A 99 -5.61 -12.75 -32.99
N GLU A 100 -6.26 -13.90 -33.18
CA GLU A 100 -7.29 -14.39 -32.24
C GLU A 100 -6.68 -14.98 -30.96
N ASP A 101 -7.39 -14.83 -29.85
CA ASP A 101 -7.08 -15.39 -28.54
C ASP A 101 -8.39 -15.80 -27.85
N GLY A 102 -9.06 -16.81 -28.44
CA GLY A 102 -10.44 -17.18 -28.08
C GLY A 102 -11.44 -16.06 -28.42
N PHE A 103 -12.22 -15.63 -27.43
CA PHE A 103 -13.19 -14.52 -27.57
C PHE A 103 -12.55 -13.12 -27.58
N GLN A 104 -11.21 -13.04 -27.61
CA GLN A 104 -10.44 -11.80 -27.58
C GLN A 104 -9.47 -11.74 -28.76
N ILE A 105 -8.88 -10.58 -28.99
CA ILE A 105 -7.82 -10.39 -29.99
C ILE A 105 -6.56 -9.78 -29.38
N LYS A 106 -5.43 -10.05 -30.03
CA LYS A 106 -4.17 -9.30 -29.92
C LYS A 106 -4.00 -8.53 -31.23
N LEU A 107 -3.73 -7.23 -31.16
CA LEU A 107 -3.43 -6.42 -32.35
C LEU A 107 -1.93 -6.28 -32.49
N LYS A 108 -1.34 -6.89 -33.51
CA LYS A 108 0.10 -6.94 -33.77
C LYS A 108 0.48 -5.86 -34.79
N SER A 109 1.47 -5.02 -34.51
CA SER A 109 1.98 -4.04 -35.46
C SER A 109 3.03 -4.66 -36.41
N TYR A 110 3.40 -3.92 -37.47
CA TYR A 110 4.44 -4.31 -38.41
C TYR A 110 5.76 -4.77 -37.74
N GLY A 111 6.19 -4.08 -36.67
CA GLY A 111 7.38 -4.43 -35.88
C GLY A 111 7.26 -5.69 -35.00
N GLY A 112 6.19 -6.48 -35.13
CA GLY A 112 6.00 -7.76 -34.42
C GLY A 112 5.49 -7.64 -32.97
N THR A 113 5.58 -6.44 -32.37
CA THR A 113 5.02 -6.08 -31.06
C THR A 113 3.48 -6.05 -31.06
N TYR A 114 2.86 -6.11 -29.88
CA TYR A 114 1.40 -6.09 -29.72
C TYR A 114 0.87 -4.86 -28.97
N LEU A 115 -0.30 -4.38 -29.35
CA LEU A 115 -1.02 -3.27 -28.73
C LEU A 115 -1.33 -3.56 -27.25
N ARG A 116 -0.77 -2.75 -26.35
CA ARG A 116 -0.70 -2.97 -24.91
C ARG A 116 -1.53 -1.97 -24.12
N ALA A 117 -2.43 -2.49 -23.29
CA ALA A 117 -3.30 -1.84 -22.34
C ALA A 117 -2.62 -1.65 -20.97
N ASN A 118 -2.21 -0.43 -20.62
CA ASN A 118 -1.36 -0.24 -19.43
C ASN A 118 -2.11 0.09 -18.12
N GLY A 119 -2.04 -0.86 -17.18
CA GLY A 119 -2.33 -0.65 -15.76
C GLY A 119 -1.11 -0.14 -14.99
N GLY A 120 -1.30 0.40 -13.78
CA GLY A 120 -0.21 0.85 -12.91
C GLY A 120 -0.36 2.27 -12.36
N THR A 121 0.75 3.00 -12.24
CA THR A 121 0.86 4.41 -11.80
C THR A 121 1.02 5.36 -13.00
N PRO A 122 0.60 6.63 -12.91
CA PRO A 122 0.91 7.62 -13.96
C PRO A 122 2.43 7.77 -14.16
N PRO A 123 2.90 8.11 -15.39
CA PRO A 123 2.12 8.29 -16.62
C PRO A 123 1.75 6.96 -17.30
N TRP A 124 2.22 5.81 -16.80
CA TRP A 124 1.90 4.48 -17.32
C TRP A 124 0.41 4.12 -17.21
N ARG A 125 -0.26 4.61 -16.16
CA ARG A 125 -1.70 4.40 -15.91
C ARG A 125 -2.55 4.93 -17.07
N ASN A 126 -3.36 4.04 -17.64
CA ASN A 126 -4.25 4.31 -18.76
C ASN A 126 -3.52 4.67 -20.07
N SER A 127 -2.19 4.55 -20.17
CA SER A 127 -1.53 4.72 -21.45
C SER A 127 -1.83 3.53 -22.38
N VAL A 128 -1.55 3.72 -23.66
CA VAL A 128 -1.52 2.64 -24.64
C VAL A 128 -0.17 2.67 -25.32
N THR A 129 0.48 1.51 -25.34
CA THR A 129 1.79 1.30 -25.99
C THR A 129 1.71 0.12 -26.94
N HIS A 130 2.80 -0.20 -27.64
CA HIS A 130 3.01 -1.54 -28.19
C HIS A 130 4.33 -2.12 -27.66
N ASP A 131 4.32 -3.41 -27.37
CA ASP A 131 5.40 -4.09 -26.64
C ASP A 131 5.37 -5.61 -26.91
N ILE A 132 6.39 -6.35 -26.47
CA ILE A 132 6.32 -7.81 -26.35
C ILE A 132 6.23 -8.15 -24.85
N PRO A 133 5.21 -8.91 -24.39
CA PRO A 133 5.09 -9.22 -22.96
C PRO A 133 6.17 -10.23 -22.54
N HIS A 134 7.26 -9.72 -21.95
CA HIS A 134 8.36 -10.54 -21.44
C HIS A 134 8.03 -11.31 -20.15
N ALA A 135 6.91 -11.01 -19.50
CA ALA A 135 6.47 -11.64 -18.24
C ALA A 135 5.02 -12.13 -18.34
N THR A 136 4.78 -13.36 -17.86
CA THR A 136 3.47 -14.04 -17.86
C THR A 136 2.36 -13.22 -17.21
N SER A 137 2.68 -12.50 -16.13
CA SER A 137 1.80 -11.57 -15.40
C SER A 137 1.33 -10.35 -16.23
N THR A 138 1.89 -10.15 -17.44
CA THR A 138 1.51 -9.06 -18.35
C THR A 138 0.90 -9.55 -19.66
N ASN A 139 0.74 -10.86 -19.87
CA ASN A 139 0.19 -11.40 -21.11
C ASN A 139 -1.24 -10.92 -21.39
N ASN A 140 -2.07 -10.73 -20.37
CA ASN A 140 -3.42 -10.17 -20.49
C ASN A 140 -3.44 -8.65 -20.79
N TRP A 141 -2.29 -7.97 -20.83
CA TRP A 141 -2.21 -6.55 -21.18
C TRP A 141 -2.20 -6.33 -22.70
N ILE A 142 -1.84 -7.33 -23.51
CA ILE A 142 -1.90 -7.21 -24.99
C ILE A 142 -3.23 -7.70 -25.60
N VAL A 143 -4.21 -8.01 -24.75
CA VAL A 143 -5.45 -8.70 -25.11
C VAL A 143 -6.65 -7.76 -24.96
N TRP A 144 -7.51 -7.75 -25.99
CA TRP A 144 -8.64 -6.84 -26.11
C TRP A 144 -9.91 -7.60 -26.54
N VAL A 145 -11.04 -7.31 -25.89
CA VAL A 145 -12.37 -7.72 -26.36
C VAL A 145 -12.82 -6.75 -27.44
N VAL A 146 -13.33 -7.27 -28.56
CA VAL A 146 -13.93 -6.49 -29.64
C VAL A 146 -15.44 -6.40 -29.42
N GLU A 147 -15.95 -5.18 -29.31
CA GLU A 147 -17.38 -4.90 -29.22
C GLU A 147 -17.81 -4.12 -30.47
N ALA A 148 -18.70 -4.68 -31.29
CA ALA A 148 -19.21 -4.00 -32.47
C ALA A 148 -20.00 -2.74 -32.07
N ALA A 149 -19.97 -1.71 -32.92
CA ALA A 149 -20.78 -0.51 -32.75
C ALA A 149 -21.77 -0.41 -33.92
N ASP A 150 -23.06 -0.54 -33.64
CA ASP A 150 -24.10 -0.53 -34.67
C ASP A 150 -24.17 0.82 -35.41
N GLN A 151 -24.50 0.72 -36.70
CA GLN A 151 -24.49 1.84 -37.64
C GLN A 151 -25.87 2.52 -37.70
N LEU A 152 -25.93 3.81 -37.35
CA LEU A 152 -27.04 4.67 -37.75
C LEU A 152 -27.06 4.83 -39.28
N PRO A 153 -28.23 5.01 -39.91
CA PRO A 153 -28.42 4.85 -41.36
C PRO A 153 -27.60 5.81 -42.24
N ALA A 154 -27.50 5.45 -43.52
CA ALA A 154 -26.37 5.79 -44.40
C ALA A 154 -26.39 7.20 -45.03
N GLU A 155 -27.14 8.16 -44.50
CA GLU A 155 -27.21 9.54 -45.02
C GLU A 155 -26.13 10.47 -44.44
N ASN A 156 -25.30 9.95 -43.52
CA ASN A 156 -24.45 10.75 -42.65
C ASN A 156 -22.96 10.83 -43.05
N GLU A 157 -22.52 10.17 -44.13
CA GLU A 157 -21.07 10.10 -44.45
C GLU A 157 -20.47 11.47 -44.86
N THR A 158 -21.27 12.37 -45.44
CA THR A 158 -20.90 13.79 -45.67
C THR A 158 -20.89 14.64 -44.40
N LEU A 159 -21.74 14.33 -43.41
CA LEU A 159 -21.76 15.07 -42.13
C LEU A 159 -20.58 14.67 -41.24
N PHE A 160 -20.14 13.42 -41.29
CA PHE A 160 -19.00 12.93 -40.49
C PHE A 160 -17.66 13.58 -40.87
N THR A 161 -17.55 14.21 -42.04
CA THR A 161 -16.40 15.06 -42.43
C THR A 161 -16.70 16.55 -42.26
N ALA A 162 -17.89 17.01 -42.64
CA ALA A 162 -18.24 18.44 -42.58
C ALA A 162 -18.20 19.03 -41.16
N SER A 163 -18.71 18.31 -40.14
CA SER A 163 -18.84 18.82 -38.77
C SER A 163 -17.51 19.09 -38.04
N PHE A 164 -16.36 18.66 -38.58
CA PHE A 164 -15.05 18.86 -37.94
C PHE A 164 -14.22 20.01 -38.55
N SER A 165 -14.70 20.67 -39.62
CA SER A 165 -13.91 21.66 -40.36
C SER A 165 -14.24 23.14 -40.05
N THR A 166 -15.31 23.44 -39.33
CA THR A 166 -15.91 24.80 -39.30
C THR A 166 -15.68 25.64 -38.04
N VAL A 167 -15.06 25.09 -36.99
CA VAL A 167 -14.89 25.77 -35.68
C VAL A 167 -13.44 26.19 -35.39
N SER A 168 -12.84 26.95 -36.31
CA SER A 168 -11.49 27.53 -36.14
C SER A 168 -11.37 28.94 -36.73
N SER A 169 -12.23 29.86 -36.33
CA SER A 169 -12.04 31.32 -36.54
C SER A 169 -12.92 32.15 -35.60
N PHE A 170 -12.52 33.41 -35.43
CA PHE A 170 -13.19 34.49 -34.69
C PHE A 170 -13.16 34.41 -33.16
N SER A 171 -12.24 35.19 -32.59
CA SER A 171 -12.26 35.69 -31.22
C SER A 171 -12.52 37.20 -31.27
N SER A 172 -13.51 37.71 -30.52
CA SER A 172 -13.49 39.07 -29.99
C SER A 172 -14.57 39.33 -28.92
N SER A 173 -14.20 40.20 -27.99
CA SER A 173 -14.95 40.72 -26.85
C SER A 173 -16.15 41.58 -27.23
N PHE A 174 -17.28 41.41 -26.54
CA PHE A 174 -18.29 42.46 -26.32
C PHE A 174 -18.90 42.34 -24.90
N SER A 175 -19.13 43.47 -24.25
CA SER A 175 -20.07 43.61 -23.13
C SER A 175 -21.36 44.24 -23.67
N ASP A 176 -22.52 43.96 -23.05
CA ASP A 176 -23.29 44.97 -22.29
C ASP A 176 -24.62 44.40 -21.75
N GLU A 177 -25.50 45.29 -21.30
CA GLU A 177 -26.35 45.12 -20.11
C GLU A 177 -27.83 44.73 -20.35
N HIS A 178 -28.33 43.98 -19.36
CA HIS A 178 -29.65 44.11 -18.70
C HIS A 178 -30.99 43.86 -19.46
N SER A 179 -31.97 43.43 -18.63
CA SER A 179 -33.41 43.32 -18.89
C SER A 179 -33.86 42.17 -19.82
N GLY A 180 -34.74 41.24 -19.45
CA GLY A 180 -35.41 40.97 -18.16
C GLY A 180 -36.93 40.90 -18.28
N LEU A 181 -37.54 39.78 -17.87
CA LEU A 181 -38.98 39.67 -17.62
C LEU A 181 -39.28 38.51 -16.64
N ASP A 182 -40.30 38.68 -15.80
CA ASP A 182 -40.70 37.76 -14.74
C ASP A 182 -41.34 36.45 -15.21
N SER A 183 -41.52 35.51 -14.28
CA SER A 183 -42.48 34.40 -14.41
C SER A 183 -43.09 34.04 -13.05
N PRO A 184 -44.42 33.97 -12.91
CA PRO A 184 -45.10 33.84 -11.62
C PRO A 184 -45.27 32.38 -11.12
N VAL A 185 -45.99 32.24 -10.01
CA VAL A 185 -45.99 31.08 -9.09
C VAL A 185 -47.19 30.13 -9.27
N SER A 186 -46.98 28.86 -8.89
CA SER A 186 -48.01 27.81 -8.62
C SER A 186 -48.65 27.12 -9.86
N ARG A 187 -49.22 25.90 -9.76
CA ARG A 187 -49.69 25.15 -8.56
C ARG A 187 -49.72 23.61 -8.78
N GLN A 188 -49.37 22.84 -7.74
CA GLN A 188 -49.88 21.51 -7.27
C GLN A 188 -50.23 20.38 -8.31
N SER A 189 -49.96 19.10 -8.04
CA SER A 189 -50.47 18.39 -6.85
C SER A 189 -49.85 17.00 -6.58
N SER A 190 -49.87 16.61 -5.30
CA SER A 190 -49.91 15.24 -4.72
C SER A 190 -48.79 14.23 -5.05
N PHE A 191 -48.37 13.32 -4.15
CA PHE A 191 -48.90 12.92 -2.83
C PHE A 191 -47.83 13.02 -1.72
N SER A 192 -48.27 12.96 -0.46
CA SER A 192 -47.41 12.93 0.73
C SER A 192 -47.68 11.69 1.58
N THR A 193 -46.61 11.09 2.13
CA THR A 193 -46.71 10.12 3.23
C THR A 193 -46.10 10.75 4.47
N LEU A 194 -46.78 10.64 5.62
CA LEU A 194 -46.46 11.38 6.84
C LEU A 194 -45.53 10.59 7.77
N THR A 195 -44.45 11.24 8.22
CA THR A 195 -43.73 10.90 9.46
C THR A 195 -43.47 12.18 10.27
N PRO A 196 -43.39 12.14 11.61
CA PRO A 196 -43.46 13.35 12.43
C PRO A 196 -42.22 14.25 12.31
N LYS A 197 -42.45 15.55 12.16
CA LYS A 197 -41.38 16.57 12.25
C LYS A 197 -41.07 16.87 13.72
N THR A 198 -39.90 16.47 14.20
CA THR A 198 -39.26 17.18 15.32
C THR A 198 -38.73 18.54 14.84
N PRO A 199 -38.76 19.59 15.66
CA PRO A 199 -38.26 20.91 15.27
C PRO A 199 -36.73 20.93 15.27
N THR A 200 -36.12 20.71 14.10
CA THR A 200 -34.66 20.83 13.92
C THR A 200 -34.23 22.29 14.06
N ILE A 201 -33.85 22.68 15.27
CA ILE A 201 -33.13 23.94 15.51
C ILE A 201 -31.91 23.96 14.59
N SER A 202 -31.73 25.05 13.83
CA SER A 202 -30.59 25.19 12.92
C SER A 202 -29.31 25.59 13.67
N VAL A 203 -28.85 24.68 14.54
CA VAL A 203 -27.57 24.73 15.25
C VAL A 203 -26.46 25.12 14.25
N SER A 204 -25.71 26.17 14.54
CA SER A 204 -24.63 26.61 13.62
C SER A 204 -23.48 25.60 13.63
N ALA A 205 -22.63 25.58 12.60
CA ALA A 205 -21.46 24.69 12.64
C ALA A 205 -20.56 25.01 13.84
N MET A 206 -20.33 26.30 14.12
CA MET A 206 -19.57 26.76 15.29
C MET A 206 -20.21 26.33 16.62
N GLU A 207 -21.54 26.29 16.72
CA GLU A 207 -22.25 25.83 17.93
C GLU A 207 -22.03 24.33 18.22
N ILE A 208 -21.80 23.49 17.20
CA ILE A 208 -21.39 22.08 17.38
C ILE A 208 -20.04 22.05 18.11
N PHE A 209 -19.10 22.92 17.74
CA PHE A 209 -17.76 22.98 18.32
C PHE A 209 -17.74 23.66 19.70
N HIS A 210 -18.52 24.72 19.96
CA HIS A 210 -18.68 25.31 21.30
C HIS A 210 -19.21 24.31 22.33
N ARG A 211 -20.02 23.32 21.91
CA ARG A 211 -20.55 22.26 22.77
C ARG A 211 -19.61 21.05 22.88
N ALA A 212 -18.55 20.97 22.08
CA ALA A 212 -17.64 19.83 22.02
C ALA A 212 -16.31 20.11 22.73
N LYS A 213 -15.91 19.22 23.63
CA LYS A 213 -14.56 19.20 24.22
C LYS A 213 -13.58 18.46 23.31
N ALA A 214 -14.03 17.41 22.63
CA ALA A 214 -13.26 16.73 21.60
C ALA A 214 -14.17 16.14 20.51
N VAL A 215 -13.62 16.07 19.30
CA VAL A 215 -14.29 15.60 18.09
C VAL A 215 -13.46 14.54 17.36
N ARG A 216 -14.14 13.79 16.50
CA ARG A 216 -13.55 13.02 15.40
C ARG A 216 -14.15 13.55 14.10
N LEU A 217 -13.33 13.78 13.09
CA LEU A 217 -13.76 14.28 11.79
C LEU A 217 -13.69 13.15 10.77
N ARG A 218 -14.84 12.63 10.33
CA ARG A 218 -14.94 11.61 9.27
C ARG A 218 -15.05 12.31 7.92
N SER A 219 -14.29 11.84 6.95
CA SER A 219 -14.36 12.31 5.56
C SER A 219 -15.29 11.45 4.71
N HIS A 220 -15.67 11.99 3.55
CA HIS A 220 -16.34 11.30 2.42
C HIS A 220 -15.61 10.01 1.90
N HIS A 221 -14.48 9.61 2.51
CA HIS A 221 -13.77 8.37 2.19
C HIS A 221 -13.86 7.31 3.31
N ASP A 222 -14.82 7.45 4.23
CA ASP A 222 -15.03 6.58 5.40
C ASP A 222 -13.78 6.40 6.25
N LYS A 223 -13.05 7.50 6.41
CA LYS A 223 -11.82 7.61 7.20
C LYS A 223 -11.85 8.87 8.03
N TYR A 224 -11.29 8.76 9.22
CA TYR A 224 -11.17 9.82 10.19
C TYR A 224 -9.86 10.59 10.00
N LEU A 225 -9.86 11.87 10.33
CA LEU A 225 -8.66 12.70 10.42
C LEU A 225 -7.74 12.16 11.53
N THR A 226 -6.55 11.69 11.19
CA THR A 226 -5.59 11.09 12.14
C THR A 226 -4.30 11.88 12.23
N ALA A 227 -3.87 12.19 13.46
CA ALA A 227 -2.50 12.61 13.72
C ALA A 227 -1.57 11.40 13.60
N ASP A 228 -0.48 11.51 12.85
CA ASP A 228 0.44 10.40 12.62
C ASP A 228 1.50 10.25 13.73
N GLU A 229 2.15 9.09 13.78
CA GLU A 229 3.11 8.73 14.84
C GLU A 229 4.48 9.41 14.69
N ASP A 230 4.72 10.10 13.57
CA ASP A 230 5.89 10.96 13.36
C ASP A 230 5.78 12.33 14.07
N GLU A 231 4.62 12.61 14.68
CA GLU A 231 4.24 13.87 15.30
C GLU A 231 4.38 15.13 14.40
N GLU A 232 4.41 14.99 13.06
CA GLU A 232 4.43 16.10 12.08
C GLU A 232 3.29 15.95 11.05
N SER A 233 3.07 14.74 10.56
CA SER A 233 2.10 14.43 9.52
C SER A 233 0.67 14.34 10.06
N VAL A 234 -0.28 14.66 9.19
CA VAL A 234 -1.72 14.44 9.40
C VAL A 234 -2.28 13.67 8.21
N THR A 235 -2.92 12.55 8.52
CA THR A 235 -3.32 11.51 7.57
C THR A 235 -4.79 11.13 7.76
N GLN A 236 -5.21 10.03 7.12
CA GLN A 236 -6.57 9.51 7.22
C GLN A 236 -6.59 8.00 7.37
N ASP A 237 -7.25 7.49 8.41
CA ASP A 237 -7.43 6.06 8.59
C ASP A 237 -8.86 5.66 9.02
N ARG A 238 -9.18 4.37 8.84
CA ARG A 238 -10.47 3.77 9.20
C ARG A 238 -10.64 3.57 10.71
N LEU A 239 -9.55 3.54 11.48
CA LEU A 239 -9.55 3.30 12.93
C LEU A 239 -10.04 4.52 13.74
N GLY A 240 -11.30 4.94 13.52
CA GLY A 240 -11.89 6.10 14.18
C GLY A 240 -11.99 6.01 15.70
N SER A 241 -11.85 4.81 16.30
CA SER A 241 -11.77 4.64 17.74
C SER A 241 -10.42 5.10 18.33
N ALA A 242 -9.35 5.14 17.54
CA ALA A 242 -8.00 5.44 17.99
C ALA A 242 -7.87 6.84 18.63
N ILE A 243 -6.88 6.98 19.54
CA ILE A 243 -6.61 8.26 20.20
C ILE A 243 -6.07 9.32 19.22
N SER A 244 -5.33 8.89 18.18
CA SER A 244 -4.87 9.71 17.05
C SER A 244 -5.99 10.30 16.20
N ALA A 245 -7.20 9.73 16.25
CA ALA A 245 -8.38 10.26 15.56
C ALA A 245 -9.17 11.30 16.38
N ARG A 246 -8.85 11.47 17.67
CA ARG A 246 -9.54 12.38 18.62
C ARG A 246 -8.80 13.72 18.68
N TRP A 247 -9.49 14.77 18.25
CA TRP A 247 -8.98 16.14 18.27
C TRP A 247 -9.70 16.93 19.36
N MET A 248 -8.94 17.51 20.30
CA MET A 248 -9.48 18.43 21.30
C MET A 248 -9.80 19.77 20.63
N VAL A 249 -10.92 20.37 21.00
CA VAL A 249 -11.38 21.65 20.44
C VAL A 249 -11.00 22.76 21.40
N GLU A 250 -10.25 23.75 20.91
CA GLU A 250 -9.95 24.99 21.63
C GLU A 250 -10.51 26.17 20.84
N VAL A 251 -11.43 26.93 21.43
CA VAL A 251 -11.98 28.16 20.85
C VAL A 251 -11.19 29.36 21.40
N PRO A 252 -10.56 30.21 20.57
CA PRO A 252 -9.80 31.35 21.07
C PRO A 252 -10.71 32.45 21.61
N GLU A 253 -10.37 33.01 22.77
CA GLU A 253 -11.19 33.98 23.52
C GLU A 253 -11.44 35.33 22.81
N ASN A 254 -10.75 35.59 21.68
CA ASN A 254 -10.81 36.86 20.94
C ASN A 254 -11.36 36.72 19.50
N THR A 255 -11.83 35.53 19.08
CA THR A 255 -12.27 35.28 17.70
C THR A 255 -13.43 34.26 17.60
N ASP A 256 -14.65 34.74 17.80
CA ASP A 256 -15.93 33.98 17.90
C ASP A 256 -16.26 32.97 16.79
N ASN A 257 -15.55 32.97 15.65
CA ASN A 257 -15.87 32.16 14.47
C ASN A 257 -14.78 31.14 14.08
N VAL A 258 -13.70 30.98 14.86
CA VAL A 258 -12.63 30.01 14.56
C VAL A 258 -12.37 29.04 15.71
N ILE A 259 -11.92 27.85 15.34
CA ILE A 259 -11.45 26.81 16.26
C ILE A 259 -9.99 26.47 15.99
N ARG A 260 -9.31 26.00 17.03
CA ARG A 260 -8.03 25.30 16.93
C ARG A 260 -8.28 23.84 17.31
N LEU A 261 -7.73 22.92 16.51
CA LEU A 261 -7.88 21.48 16.72
C LEU A 261 -6.55 20.90 17.17
N LYS A 262 -6.54 20.18 18.29
CA LYS A 262 -5.31 19.73 18.96
C LYS A 262 -5.24 18.21 19.02
N SER A 263 -4.12 17.64 18.56
CA SER A 263 -3.89 16.20 18.47
C SER A 263 -3.62 15.58 19.85
N CYS A 264 -3.61 14.24 19.90
CA CYS A 264 -3.20 13.49 21.08
C CYS A 264 -1.74 13.75 21.51
N TYR A 265 -0.90 14.28 20.62
CA TYR A 265 0.49 14.69 20.90
C TYR A 265 0.59 16.15 21.41
N GLY A 266 -0.55 16.82 21.66
CA GLY A 266 -0.60 18.20 22.16
C GLY A 266 -0.31 19.28 21.10
N LYS A 267 -0.05 18.88 19.85
CA LYS A 267 0.22 19.77 18.70
C LYS A 267 -1.08 20.18 18.01
N TYR A 268 -1.09 21.30 17.30
CA TYR A 268 -2.27 21.83 16.62
C TYR A 268 -2.32 21.45 15.13
N LEU A 269 -3.52 21.33 14.58
CA LEU A 269 -3.77 21.12 13.15
C LEU A 269 -3.42 22.41 12.38
N THR A 270 -2.38 22.33 11.55
CA THR A 270 -1.71 23.50 10.98
C THR A 270 -1.80 23.54 9.46
N ALA A 271 -2.33 24.64 8.93
CA ALA A 271 -2.35 24.95 7.51
C ALA A 271 -0.96 25.45 7.03
N SER A 272 -0.06 24.52 6.72
CA SER A 272 1.31 24.84 6.28
C SER A 272 1.34 25.40 4.86
N ASN A 273 2.10 26.48 4.63
CA ASN A 273 2.29 27.03 3.29
C ASN A 273 3.03 26.08 2.31
N ASN A 274 3.63 24.99 2.80
CA ASN A 274 4.41 24.05 2.01
C ASN A 274 3.55 23.31 0.95
N PRO A 275 3.98 23.21 -0.32
CA PRO A 275 3.27 22.40 -1.31
C PRO A 275 3.31 20.92 -0.92
N PHE A 276 2.22 20.18 -1.17
CA PHE A 276 2.14 18.76 -0.79
C PHE A 276 2.94 17.84 -1.73
N LEU A 277 2.73 17.95 -3.05
CA LEU A 277 3.48 17.24 -4.08
C LEU A 277 3.68 18.14 -5.31
N LEU A 278 4.83 18.01 -5.97
CA LEU A 278 5.16 18.81 -7.16
C LEU A 278 4.20 18.47 -8.32
N GLY A 279 3.66 19.49 -8.99
CA GLY A 279 2.68 19.32 -10.07
C GLY A 279 1.28 18.92 -9.61
N MET A 280 0.98 19.01 -8.31
CA MET A 280 -0.27 18.53 -7.69
C MET A 280 -0.84 19.60 -6.74
N THR A 281 -2.16 19.77 -6.71
CA THR A 281 -2.78 20.95 -6.06
C THR A 281 -2.97 20.81 -4.55
N GLY A 282 -3.00 21.92 -3.84
CA GLY A 282 -3.16 21.96 -2.39
C GLY A 282 -1.85 21.92 -1.60
N ARG A 283 -1.89 22.51 -0.40
CA ARG A 283 -0.74 22.65 0.50
C ARG A 283 -0.85 21.69 1.68
N LYS A 284 0.27 21.37 2.32
CA LYS A 284 0.32 20.41 3.44
C LYS A 284 -0.57 20.87 4.60
N VAL A 285 -1.21 19.90 5.27
CA VAL A 285 -1.71 20.07 6.63
C VAL A 285 -0.86 19.20 7.54
N LEU A 286 -0.34 19.80 8.60
CA LEU A 286 0.61 19.22 9.53
C LEU A 286 0.05 19.28 10.95
N GLN A 287 0.71 18.64 11.90
CA GLN A 287 0.54 18.90 13.32
C GLN A 287 1.78 19.61 13.86
N THR A 288 1.65 20.85 14.33
CA THR A 288 2.78 21.64 14.83
C THR A 288 2.46 22.35 16.14
N LEU A 289 3.51 22.71 16.90
CA LEU A 289 3.41 23.54 18.09
C LEU A 289 4.31 24.77 17.91
N PRO A 290 3.83 25.83 17.21
CA PRO A 290 4.61 27.06 17.05
C PRO A 290 4.73 27.80 18.40
N SER A 291 5.80 28.58 18.56
CA SER A 291 6.07 29.37 19.78
C SER A 291 5.02 30.46 20.04
N HIS A 292 4.32 30.90 19.00
CA HIS A 292 3.15 31.76 19.07
C HIS A 292 2.00 31.12 18.29
N LEU A 293 0.78 31.17 18.84
CA LEU A 293 -0.41 30.65 18.18
C LEU A 293 -0.83 31.61 17.07
N ASP A 294 -0.48 31.29 15.83
CA ASP A 294 -0.76 32.10 14.64
C ASP A 294 -2.04 31.66 13.91
N SER A 295 -2.44 32.43 12.90
CA SER A 295 -3.63 32.13 12.10
C SER A 295 -3.45 31.02 11.04
N SER A 296 -2.38 30.20 11.13
CA SER A 296 -2.28 28.92 10.42
C SER A 296 -2.87 27.76 11.23
N LEU A 297 -3.09 27.96 12.54
CA LEU A 297 -3.76 27.00 13.44
C LEU A 297 -5.29 27.14 13.43
N GLU A 298 -5.81 28.17 12.77
CA GLU A 298 -7.19 28.65 12.93
C GLU A 298 -8.07 28.20 11.76
N TRP A 299 -9.14 27.48 12.10
CA TRP A 299 -10.09 26.90 11.16
C TRP A 299 -11.49 27.42 11.45
N GLU A 300 -12.17 27.93 10.43
CA GLU A 300 -13.54 28.45 10.51
C GLU A 300 -14.53 27.34 10.10
N PRO A 301 -15.45 26.90 10.99
CA PRO A 301 -16.44 25.89 10.66
C PRO A 301 -17.61 26.43 9.84
N VAL A 302 -17.67 26.07 8.56
CA VAL A 302 -18.76 26.42 7.63
C VAL A 302 -19.73 25.24 7.50
N LYS A 303 -21.02 25.46 7.80
CA LYS A 303 -22.06 24.42 7.75
C LYS A 303 -22.50 24.10 6.32
N GLU A 304 -22.63 22.82 5.99
CA GLU A 304 -23.23 22.36 4.75
C GLU A 304 -24.17 21.18 5.03
N GLY A 305 -25.48 21.45 5.12
CA GLY A 305 -26.46 20.45 5.54
C GLY A 305 -26.21 19.94 6.96
N THR A 306 -25.89 18.66 7.09
CA THR A 306 -25.49 17.99 8.35
C THR A 306 -23.97 17.92 8.56
N GLN A 307 -23.19 18.35 7.57
CA GLN A 307 -21.72 18.24 7.54
C GLN A 307 -21.07 19.61 7.68
N VAL A 308 -19.74 19.64 7.83
CA VAL A 308 -18.94 20.87 7.91
C VAL A 308 -17.80 20.88 6.90
N LYS A 309 -17.46 22.09 6.46
CA LYS A 309 -16.20 22.45 5.82
C LYS A 309 -15.37 23.23 6.84
N LEU A 310 -14.09 22.91 6.97
CA LEU A 310 -13.16 23.70 7.78
C LEU A 310 -12.34 24.61 6.86
N ARG A 311 -12.58 25.93 6.95
CA ARG A 311 -11.97 26.95 6.11
C ARG A 311 -10.75 27.56 6.80
N THR A 312 -9.64 27.70 6.09
CA THR A 312 -8.46 28.45 6.55
C THR A 312 -8.65 29.95 6.33
N ARG A 313 -7.93 30.80 7.08
CA ARG A 313 -8.01 32.27 6.94
C ARG A 313 -7.74 32.80 5.52
N ASN A 314 -7.00 32.04 4.69
CA ASN A 314 -6.75 32.37 3.28
C ASN A 314 -7.83 31.85 2.29
N GLY A 315 -8.97 31.35 2.79
CA GLY A 315 -10.13 30.94 1.98
C GLY A 315 -10.06 29.54 1.36
N GLN A 316 -9.03 28.74 1.68
CA GLN A 316 -8.92 27.34 1.28
C GLN A 316 -9.65 26.43 2.28
N PHE A 317 -9.84 25.15 1.96
CA PHE A 317 -10.59 24.21 2.80
C PHE A 317 -9.81 22.92 3.11
N LEU A 318 -9.98 22.38 4.31
CA LEU A 318 -9.41 21.10 4.73
C LEU A 318 -9.91 19.95 3.85
N ARG A 319 -8.99 19.29 3.13
CA ARG A 319 -9.29 18.26 2.11
C ARG A 319 -8.74 16.88 2.46
N ALA A 320 -9.65 15.92 2.52
CA ALA A 320 -9.41 14.48 2.56
C ALA A 320 -8.93 13.95 1.21
N ASN A 321 -7.75 13.32 1.13
CA ASN A 321 -7.20 12.88 -0.16
C ASN A 321 -7.39 11.38 -0.43
N GLY A 322 -8.23 11.08 -1.42
CA GLY A 322 -8.41 9.72 -1.97
C GLY A 322 -7.28 9.26 -2.89
N GLY A 323 -7.52 8.23 -3.71
CA GLY A 323 -6.62 7.87 -4.82
C GLY A 323 -5.41 7.00 -4.45
N LEU A 324 -4.19 7.43 -4.82
CA LEU A 324 -2.93 6.65 -4.76
C LEU A 324 -1.88 7.31 -3.85
N PRO A 325 -1.04 6.55 -3.11
CA PRO A 325 0.10 7.12 -2.40
C PRO A 325 1.05 7.89 -3.33
N PRO A 326 1.70 8.99 -2.89
CA PRO A 326 1.68 9.53 -1.53
C PRO A 326 0.38 10.27 -1.16
N TRP A 327 -0.44 10.62 -2.14
CA TRP A 327 -1.65 11.44 -1.98
C TRP A 327 -2.81 10.68 -1.30
N LYS A 328 -2.92 9.37 -1.46
CA LYS A 328 -3.89 8.53 -0.73
C LYS A 328 -3.67 8.65 0.78
N ASN A 329 -4.76 8.95 1.50
CA ASN A 329 -4.78 9.13 2.95
C ASN A 329 -3.98 10.36 3.45
N SER A 330 -3.48 11.24 2.58
CA SER A 330 -2.90 12.50 3.06
C SER A 330 -3.99 13.52 3.38
N VAL A 331 -3.63 14.58 4.11
CA VAL A 331 -4.51 15.73 4.34
C VAL A 331 -3.81 17.00 3.85
N THR A 332 -4.56 17.81 3.13
CA THR A 332 -4.10 19.06 2.52
C THR A 332 -5.17 20.14 2.70
N HIS A 333 -4.83 21.40 2.50
CA HIS A 333 -5.84 22.44 2.30
C HIS A 333 -5.78 22.96 0.86
N ASP A 334 -6.94 23.05 0.23
CA ASP A 334 -7.09 23.44 -1.18
C ASP A 334 -8.51 23.96 -1.48
N THR A 335 -8.71 24.55 -2.65
CA THR A 335 -10.04 24.95 -3.15
C THR A 335 -10.43 24.05 -4.33
N PRO A 336 -11.41 23.13 -4.19
CA PRO A 336 -11.66 22.11 -5.20
C PRO A 336 -12.37 22.64 -6.45
N HIS A 337 -11.58 22.97 -7.48
CA HIS A 337 -12.06 23.45 -8.78
C HIS A 337 -12.77 22.37 -9.64
N ARG A 338 -12.66 21.08 -9.29
CA ARG A 338 -13.29 19.96 -10.01
C ARG A 338 -14.48 19.40 -9.21
N THR A 339 -15.57 19.05 -9.89
CA THR A 339 -16.78 18.49 -9.28
C THR A 339 -16.49 17.26 -8.42
N THR A 340 -15.75 16.28 -8.93
CA THR A 340 -15.37 15.03 -8.22
C THR A 340 -14.53 15.24 -6.95
N THR A 341 -14.02 16.45 -6.71
CA THR A 341 -13.23 16.79 -5.52
C THR A 341 -13.96 17.75 -4.57
N LYS A 342 -15.19 18.18 -4.88
CA LYS A 342 -15.99 19.04 -4.00
C LYS A 342 -16.35 18.33 -2.69
N ASP A 343 -16.65 17.03 -2.78
CA ASP A 343 -17.04 16.21 -1.62
C ASP A 343 -15.86 15.92 -0.68
N TRP A 344 -14.62 16.13 -1.16
CA TRP A 344 -13.39 15.82 -0.41
C TRP A 344 -13.06 16.87 0.65
N ILE A 345 -13.70 18.04 0.64
CA ILE A 345 -13.56 19.07 1.68
C ILE A 345 -14.67 19.01 2.74
N ILE A 346 -15.55 18.01 2.65
CA ILE A 346 -16.72 17.84 3.50
C ILE A 346 -16.43 16.77 4.56
N TRP A 347 -16.79 17.08 5.81
CA TRP A 347 -16.52 16.24 6.97
C TRP A 347 -17.76 16.07 7.87
N ASP A 348 -18.04 14.84 8.31
CA ASP A 348 -18.97 14.58 9.41
C ASP A 348 -18.25 14.84 10.75
N VAL A 349 -18.90 15.59 11.64
CA VAL A 349 -18.39 15.84 13.00
C VAL A 349 -19.01 14.84 13.98
N HIS A 350 -18.21 13.91 14.47
CA HIS A 350 -18.60 13.04 15.58
C HIS A 350 -18.07 13.63 16.89
N VAL A 351 -18.94 14.23 17.70
CA VAL A 351 -18.56 14.71 19.05
C VAL A 351 -18.26 13.50 19.95
N VAL A 352 -17.10 13.49 20.60
CA VAL A 352 -16.63 12.40 21.47
C VAL A 352 -16.82 12.77 22.94
N ASP A 353 -16.45 14.00 23.29
CA ASP A 353 -16.61 14.57 24.62
C ASP A 353 -17.41 15.87 24.49
N ILE A 354 -18.44 16.04 25.32
CA ILE A 354 -19.24 17.28 25.37
C ILE A 354 -18.66 18.20 26.46
N LEU A 355 -18.62 19.51 26.20
CA LEU A 355 -18.37 20.50 27.24
C LEU A 355 -19.62 20.61 28.13
N THR A 356 -19.65 19.83 29.21
CA THR A 356 -20.58 20.08 30.31
C THR A 356 -20.22 21.41 30.96
N CYS A 357 -20.92 22.48 30.57
CA CYS A 357 -20.94 23.71 31.36
C CYS A 357 -21.27 23.34 32.81
N PRO A 358 -20.57 23.89 33.81
CA PRO A 358 -20.98 23.73 35.20
C PRO A 358 -22.32 24.46 35.36
N VAL A 359 -23.42 23.69 35.31
CA VAL A 359 -24.72 24.17 35.80
C VAL A 359 -24.48 24.65 37.22
N LEU A 360 -24.76 25.93 37.45
CA LEU A 360 -24.71 26.53 38.78
C LEU A 360 -25.42 25.60 39.75
N LYS A 361 -24.70 25.05 40.73
CA LYS A 361 -25.35 24.41 41.88
C LYS A 361 -26.36 25.42 42.40
N PRO A 362 -27.65 25.06 42.55
CA PRO A 362 -28.56 25.87 43.33
C PRO A 362 -27.91 26.15 44.68
N PRO A 363 -27.94 27.40 45.19
CA PRO A 363 -27.41 27.67 46.51
C PRO A 363 -28.11 26.74 47.51
N PRO A 364 -27.39 26.11 48.46
CA PRO A 364 -28.04 25.30 49.47
C PRO A 364 -29.07 26.17 50.20
N PRO A 365 -30.29 25.68 50.45
CA PRO A 365 -31.34 26.49 51.07
C PRO A 365 -30.85 27.00 52.42
N LEU A 366 -31.12 28.29 52.68
CA LEU A 366 -30.76 28.94 53.92
C LEU A 366 -31.58 28.32 55.07
N VAL A 367 -30.98 27.42 55.84
CA VAL A 367 -31.59 26.92 57.08
C VAL A 367 -31.15 27.84 58.21
N THR A 368 -32.12 28.58 58.76
CA THR A 368 -31.91 29.58 59.81
C THR A 368 -31.44 28.93 61.11
N HIS A 369 -30.59 29.63 61.86
CA HIS A 369 -30.12 29.19 63.17
C HIS A 369 -31.25 29.04 64.19
N THR A 370 -31.19 28.03 65.05
CA THR A 370 -31.70 28.09 66.44
C THR A 370 -30.85 27.19 67.33
N ASP A 371 -30.56 27.64 68.54
CA ASP A 371 -29.47 27.17 69.40
C ASP A 371 -29.77 25.91 70.23
N SER A 372 -28.72 25.20 70.68
CA SER A 372 -28.57 24.79 72.10
C SER A 372 -27.21 24.16 72.47
N PHE A 373 -26.39 24.95 73.16
CA PHE A 373 -25.56 24.64 74.35
C PHE A 373 -24.69 23.36 74.52
N ALA A 374 -23.41 23.61 74.87
CA ALA A 374 -22.57 22.91 75.89
C ALA A 374 -22.06 21.46 75.63
N SER A 375 -20.95 20.97 76.21
CA SER A 375 -19.73 21.57 76.84
C SER A 375 -18.67 20.47 77.12
N GLY A 376 -17.38 20.83 77.26
CA GLY A 376 -16.26 19.92 77.65
C GLY A 376 -15.71 19.09 76.47
N SER A 377 -14.42 18.95 76.16
CA SER A 377 -13.11 19.05 76.84
C SER A 377 -12.52 17.73 77.39
N ASN A 378 -11.17 17.65 77.35
CA ASN A 378 -10.27 16.64 77.92
C ASN A 378 -10.02 15.33 77.15
N SER A 379 -8.84 15.26 76.52
CA SER A 379 -8.01 14.05 76.33
C SER A 379 -7.35 13.63 77.68
N PRO A 380 -6.50 12.57 77.78
CA PRO A 380 -5.99 11.64 76.75
C PRO A 380 -5.94 10.15 77.19
N SER A 381 -5.11 9.35 76.48
CA SER A 381 -4.57 8.00 76.77
C SER A 381 -5.13 6.83 75.94
N THR A 382 -4.39 5.72 75.92
CA THR A 382 -4.26 4.73 74.82
C THR A 382 -4.44 3.28 75.38
N PRO A 383 -4.19 2.14 74.66
CA PRO A 383 -3.80 1.93 73.24
C PRO A 383 -4.51 0.77 72.50
N SER A 384 -4.48 0.77 71.14
CA SER A 384 -4.35 -0.48 70.35
C SER A 384 -4.11 -0.24 68.84
N THR A 385 -3.02 -0.81 68.31
CA THR A 385 -2.83 -1.26 66.90
C THR A 385 -2.70 -0.16 65.80
N PRO A 386 -1.88 -0.33 64.73
CA PRO A 386 -1.31 0.83 64.01
C PRO A 386 -1.68 0.97 62.51
N SER A 387 -1.14 2.06 61.93
CA SER A 387 -0.72 2.26 60.53
C SER A 387 -1.72 2.81 59.48
N THR A 388 -1.45 4.07 59.13
CA THR A 388 -1.51 4.69 57.78
C THR A 388 -0.24 5.56 57.66
N PRO A 389 0.22 6.04 56.48
CA PRO A 389 -0.53 6.20 55.23
C PRO A 389 0.15 5.60 53.97
N SER A 390 -0.48 5.88 52.83
CA SER A 390 0.00 5.81 51.44
C SER A 390 1.51 5.71 51.18
N TYR A 391 1.90 4.82 50.26
CA TYR A 391 2.90 5.12 49.21
C TYR A 391 2.76 4.18 48.00
N ALA A 392 3.32 4.65 46.87
CA ALA A 392 3.79 3.97 45.65
C ALA A 392 3.28 2.55 45.26
N SER A 393 2.92 2.42 43.98
CA SER A 393 2.81 1.13 43.27
C SER A 393 4.11 0.30 43.43
N PRO A 394 4.03 -1.00 43.75
CA PRO A 394 5.22 -1.83 43.93
C PRO A 394 5.90 -2.11 42.58
N SER A 395 7.10 -1.57 42.41
CA SER A 395 8.06 -2.04 41.42
C SER A 395 8.45 -3.48 41.75
N PHE A 396 8.08 -4.46 40.93
CA PHE A 396 8.52 -5.83 41.14
C PHE A 396 10.02 -5.95 40.79
N SER A 397 10.83 -6.26 41.79
CA SER A 397 12.29 -6.22 41.69
C SER A 397 12.82 -7.09 40.54
N SER A 398 13.87 -6.61 39.88
CA SER A 398 14.70 -7.42 38.98
C SER A 398 15.12 -8.69 39.71
N ARG A 399 14.68 -9.84 39.22
CA ARG A 399 15.27 -11.12 39.61
C ARG A 399 16.57 -11.24 38.84
N GLU A 400 17.70 -11.02 39.51
CA GLU A 400 19.04 -11.09 38.92
C GLU A 400 19.36 -12.52 38.46
N THR A 401 18.89 -12.87 37.27
CA THR A 401 19.51 -13.93 36.47
C THR A 401 20.90 -13.43 36.06
N PRO A 402 21.97 -14.22 36.27
CA PRO A 402 23.33 -13.75 36.02
C PRO A 402 23.50 -13.31 34.57
N THR A 403 24.19 -12.18 34.37
CA THR A 403 24.44 -11.56 33.07
C THR A 403 25.47 -12.34 32.26
N ILE A 404 25.13 -13.59 31.91
CA ILE A 404 25.80 -14.31 30.83
C ILE A 404 25.62 -13.45 29.58
N THR A 405 26.73 -12.99 29.01
CA THR A 405 26.74 -12.24 27.76
C THR A 405 26.51 -13.21 26.60
N VAL A 406 25.26 -13.68 26.49
CA VAL A 406 24.81 -14.62 25.47
C VAL A 406 25.18 -14.06 24.10
N SER A 407 26.07 -14.76 23.40
CA SER A 407 26.48 -14.35 22.06
C SER A 407 25.31 -14.51 21.08
N ALA A 408 25.29 -13.76 19.98
CA ALA A 408 24.25 -13.95 18.95
C ALA A 408 24.20 -15.42 18.48
N MET A 409 25.36 -16.06 18.33
CA MET A 409 25.46 -17.47 17.96
C MET A 409 24.86 -18.41 19.03
N GLU A 410 25.03 -18.12 20.32
CA GLU A 410 24.44 -18.88 21.42
C GLU A 410 22.90 -18.77 21.46
N LEU A 411 22.33 -17.62 21.08
CA LEU A 411 20.89 -17.47 20.89
C LEU A 411 20.38 -18.43 19.79
N PHE A 412 21.09 -18.51 18.66
CA PHE A 412 20.73 -19.42 17.57
C PHE A 412 20.99 -20.91 17.90
N HIS A 413 22.07 -21.26 18.61
CA HIS A 413 22.29 -22.63 19.11
C HIS A 413 21.17 -23.16 20.01
N ARG A 414 20.44 -22.27 20.69
CA ARG A 414 19.32 -22.64 21.57
C ARG A 414 17.96 -22.58 20.87
N ALA A 415 17.89 -22.04 19.66
CA ALA A 415 16.66 -21.91 18.90
C ALA A 415 16.54 -23.02 17.84
N LYS A 416 15.43 -23.75 17.86
CA LYS A 416 15.04 -24.67 16.77
C LYS A 416 14.39 -23.89 15.63
N ALA A 417 13.57 -22.88 15.97
CA ALA A 417 12.95 -21.98 15.01
C ALA A 417 12.86 -20.55 15.54
N VAL A 418 13.00 -19.57 14.64
CA VAL A 418 12.98 -18.13 14.94
C VAL A 418 12.02 -17.39 14.02
N ARG A 419 11.64 -16.18 14.43
CA ARG A 419 11.09 -15.12 13.57
C ARG A 419 12.02 -13.92 13.68
N LEU A 420 12.29 -13.24 12.56
CA LEU A 420 13.15 -12.06 12.52
C LEU A 420 12.29 -10.82 12.27
N ARG A 421 12.10 -9.97 13.28
CA ARG A 421 11.39 -8.68 13.18
C ARG A 421 12.39 -7.61 12.77
N SER A 422 12.06 -6.85 11.73
CA SER A 422 12.83 -5.68 11.29
C SER A 422 12.40 -4.41 12.02
N HIS A 423 13.23 -3.36 11.91
CA HIS A 423 12.92 -1.97 12.30
C HIS A 423 11.62 -1.38 11.68
N HIS A 424 10.98 -2.07 10.73
CA HIS A 424 9.70 -1.64 10.14
C HIS A 424 8.48 -2.37 10.72
N ASP A 425 8.62 -3.01 11.88
CA ASP A 425 7.58 -3.79 12.57
C ASP A 425 6.90 -4.82 11.67
N LYS A 426 7.76 -5.47 10.87
CA LYS A 426 7.44 -6.57 9.99
C LYS A 426 8.47 -7.68 10.13
N TYR A 427 7.99 -8.90 10.00
CA TYR A 427 8.77 -10.12 10.10
C TYR A 427 9.26 -10.54 8.71
N LEU A 428 10.42 -11.20 8.67
CA LEU A 428 10.95 -11.84 7.47
C LEU A 428 10.00 -12.97 7.03
N THR A 429 9.42 -12.87 5.83
CA THR A 429 8.45 -13.84 5.31
C THR A 429 8.92 -14.51 4.02
N ALA A 430 8.75 -15.83 3.93
CA ALA A 430 8.89 -16.59 2.69
C ALA A 430 7.57 -16.57 1.90
N ASP A 431 7.59 -16.11 0.66
CA ASP A 431 6.37 -15.96 -0.16
C ASP A 431 5.88 -17.30 -0.75
N GLU A 432 4.61 -17.32 -1.16
CA GLU A 432 3.92 -18.48 -1.75
C GLU A 432 4.41 -18.83 -3.17
N ASP A 433 5.27 -18.00 -3.78
CA ASP A 433 5.96 -18.31 -5.04
C ASP A 433 7.12 -19.30 -4.88
N GLU A 434 7.48 -19.61 -3.62
CA GLU A 434 8.64 -20.40 -3.23
C GLU A 434 10.00 -19.94 -3.83
N GLU A 435 10.13 -18.67 -4.26
CA GLU A 435 11.38 -18.07 -4.76
C GLU A 435 11.74 -16.80 -4.00
N SER A 436 10.76 -15.93 -3.71
CA SER A 436 11.00 -14.61 -3.14
C SER A 436 10.82 -14.57 -1.62
N VAL A 437 11.40 -13.54 -1.02
CA VAL A 437 11.42 -13.30 0.43
C VAL A 437 11.10 -11.83 0.69
N THR A 438 10.09 -11.59 1.52
CA THR A 438 9.49 -10.28 1.74
C THR A 438 9.35 -9.95 3.23
N GLN A 439 8.49 -8.98 3.55
CA GLN A 439 8.23 -8.52 4.89
C GLN A 439 6.75 -8.25 5.15
N ASP A 440 6.17 -8.93 6.14
CA ASP A 440 4.77 -8.75 6.55
C ASP A 440 4.63 -8.47 8.05
N ARG A 441 3.57 -7.76 8.44
CA ARG A 441 3.16 -7.56 9.84
C ARG A 441 2.63 -8.87 10.46
N HIS A 442 2.18 -9.83 9.64
CA HIS A 442 1.57 -11.09 10.07
C HIS A 442 2.57 -12.15 10.60
N GLY A 443 3.43 -11.76 11.56
CA GLY A 443 4.47 -12.60 12.16
C GLY A 443 4.03 -13.80 13.00
N SER A 444 2.82 -14.31 12.80
CA SER A 444 2.38 -15.63 13.30
C SER A 444 2.04 -16.62 12.18
N SER A 445 2.26 -16.25 10.92
CA SER A 445 2.18 -17.17 9.79
C SER A 445 3.32 -18.20 9.83
N PRO A 446 3.12 -19.42 9.28
CA PRO A 446 4.22 -20.36 9.05
C PRO A 446 5.32 -19.79 8.14
N SER A 447 4.95 -18.90 7.19
CA SER A 447 5.91 -18.20 6.32
C SER A 447 6.85 -17.24 7.06
N ALA A 448 6.52 -16.81 8.29
CA ALA A 448 7.40 -16.02 9.14
C ALA A 448 8.32 -16.87 10.03
N HIS A 449 8.15 -18.19 10.07
CA HIS A 449 8.95 -19.11 10.86
C HIS A 449 10.13 -19.64 10.05
N TRP A 450 11.33 -19.45 10.57
CA TRP A 450 12.58 -19.94 9.96
C TRP A 450 13.21 -20.96 10.89
N THR A 451 13.36 -22.20 10.41
CA THR A 451 14.10 -23.25 11.14
C THR A 451 15.59 -22.91 11.08
N VAL A 452 16.27 -23.04 12.22
CA VAL A 452 17.71 -22.75 12.34
C VAL A 452 18.48 -24.06 12.18
N GLU A 453 19.35 -24.12 11.16
CA GLU A 453 20.32 -25.19 10.97
C GLU A 453 21.72 -24.62 11.17
N VAL A 454 22.41 -25.03 12.24
CA VAL A 454 23.81 -24.69 12.50
C VAL A 454 24.71 -25.77 11.87
N PRO A 455 25.59 -25.44 10.92
CA PRO A 455 26.55 -26.40 10.37
C PRO A 455 27.62 -26.77 11.41
N GLU A 456 28.16 -27.98 11.33
CA GLU A 456 29.23 -28.47 12.24
C GLU A 456 30.62 -27.85 11.96
N ASN A 457 30.70 -26.90 11.02
CA ASN A 457 31.93 -26.19 10.66
C ASN A 457 32.27 -25.09 11.68
N PRO A 458 33.56 -24.75 11.88
CA PRO A 458 34.01 -23.79 12.90
C PRO A 458 33.66 -22.32 12.62
N ASP A 459 33.02 -22.00 11.49
CA ASP A 459 32.89 -20.64 10.96
C ASP A 459 31.78 -19.78 11.63
N ASN A 460 31.12 -20.28 12.70
CA ASN A 460 30.04 -19.58 13.43
C ASN A 460 28.89 -19.04 12.53
N VAL A 461 28.55 -19.77 11.47
CA VAL A 461 27.44 -19.44 10.57
C VAL A 461 26.16 -20.19 10.91
N ILE A 462 25.02 -19.62 10.54
CA ILE A 462 23.71 -20.27 10.57
C ILE A 462 23.12 -20.36 9.16
N ARG A 463 22.29 -21.37 8.93
CA ARG A 463 21.42 -21.47 7.75
C ARG A 463 19.97 -21.36 8.23
N LEU A 464 19.17 -20.56 7.53
CA LEU A 464 17.76 -20.32 7.85
C LEU A 464 16.87 -20.96 6.79
N LYS A 465 15.88 -21.76 7.22
CA LYS A 465 15.08 -22.60 6.32
C LYS A 465 13.58 -22.30 6.46
N SER A 466 12.93 -22.00 5.35
CA SER A 466 11.51 -21.60 5.29
C SER A 466 10.56 -22.78 5.52
N CYS A 467 9.28 -22.49 5.71
CA CYS A 467 8.21 -23.49 5.76
C CYS A 467 8.10 -24.38 4.50
N TYR A 468 8.64 -23.93 3.36
CA TYR A 468 8.71 -24.69 2.11
C TYR A 468 9.97 -25.59 2.02
N GLY A 469 10.78 -25.67 3.10
CA GLY A 469 12.00 -26.48 3.14
C GLY A 469 13.20 -25.88 2.39
N LYS A 470 13.06 -24.67 1.83
CA LYS A 470 14.10 -23.95 1.09
C LYS A 470 14.91 -23.04 2.04
N TYR A 471 16.14 -22.74 1.67
CA TYR A 471 17.07 -21.93 2.47
C TYR A 471 17.04 -20.46 2.09
N LEU A 472 17.30 -19.57 3.05
CA LEU A 472 17.46 -18.13 2.85
C LEU A 472 18.80 -17.86 2.15
N THR A 473 18.74 -17.34 0.92
CA THR A 473 19.88 -17.33 -0.02
C THR A 473 20.27 -15.91 -0.44
N ALA A 474 21.52 -15.54 -0.21
CA ALA A 474 22.13 -14.30 -0.64
C ALA A 474 22.49 -14.35 -2.14
N SER A 475 21.53 -14.03 -3.02
CA SER A 475 21.75 -14.07 -4.47
C SER A 475 22.72 -12.98 -4.94
N ASN A 476 23.50 -13.27 -5.99
CA ASN A 476 24.29 -12.23 -6.66
C ASN A 476 23.46 -11.28 -7.54
N ASN A 477 22.19 -11.62 -7.83
CA ASN A 477 21.31 -10.85 -8.71
C ASN A 477 21.00 -9.45 -8.14
N PRO A 478 21.11 -8.36 -8.93
CA PRO A 478 20.69 -7.03 -8.48
C PRO A 478 19.17 -7.00 -8.20
N PHE A 479 18.75 -6.23 -7.20
CA PHE A 479 17.32 -6.14 -6.87
C PHE A 479 16.54 -5.24 -7.84
N LEU A 480 17.01 -4.01 -8.05
CA LEU A 480 16.49 -3.05 -9.03
C LEU A 480 17.63 -2.30 -9.69
N LEU A 481 17.52 -2.04 -11.00
CA LEU A 481 18.51 -1.27 -11.75
C LEU A 481 18.54 0.18 -11.22
N GLY A 482 19.73 0.69 -10.89
CA GLY A 482 19.91 2.03 -10.32
C GLY A 482 19.66 2.13 -8.80
N MET A 483 19.31 1.03 -8.11
CA MET A 483 19.27 0.95 -6.64
C MET A 483 20.36 0.02 -6.11
N THR A 484 20.70 0.14 -4.82
CA THR A 484 21.78 -0.63 -4.21
C THR A 484 21.30 -1.98 -3.65
N GLY A 485 22.23 -2.89 -3.37
CA GLY A 485 21.91 -4.20 -2.81
C GLY A 485 21.38 -5.24 -3.81
N ARG A 486 21.46 -6.49 -3.38
CA ARG A 486 21.17 -7.69 -4.20
C ARG A 486 20.00 -8.47 -3.63
N LYS A 487 19.32 -9.27 -4.45
CA LYS A 487 18.16 -10.07 -4.04
C LYS A 487 18.53 -11.05 -2.92
N VAL A 488 17.62 -11.20 -1.96
CA VAL A 488 17.57 -12.38 -1.08
C VAL A 488 16.38 -13.21 -1.53
N LEU A 489 16.61 -14.51 -1.67
CA LEU A 489 15.68 -15.49 -2.24
C LEU A 489 15.53 -16.67 -1.27
N GLN A 490 14.56 -17.54 -1.54
CA GLN A 490 14.49 -18.86 -0.95
C GLN A 490 14.83 -19.92 -2.01
N THR A 491 15.91 -20.67 -1.82
CA THR A 491 16.36 -21.68 -2.80
C THR A 491 16.74 -23.01 -2.15
N LEU A 492 16.69 -24.08 -2.93
CA LEU A 492 17.20 -25.40 -2.53
C LEU A 492 18.29 -25.80 -3.54
N PRO A 493 19.54 -25.34 -3.36
CA PRO A 493 20.62 -25.65 -4.28
C PRO A 493 21.05 -27.12 -4.17
N ILE A 494 21.54 -27.67 -5.29
CA ILE A 494 21.98 -29.08 -5.41
C ILE A 494 23.18 -29.38 -4.49
N HIS A 495 23.97 -28.36 -4.16
CA HIS A 495 25.02 -28.40 -3.16
C HIS A 495 24.79 -27.26 -2.17
N LEU A 496 24.97 -27.51 -0.87
CA LEU A 496 24.95 -26.44 0.13
C LEU A 496 26.20 -25.58 -0.06
N ASP A 497 26.03 -24.28 -0.30
CA ASP A 497 27.12 -23.34 -0.55
C ASP A 497 27.07 -22.13 0.40
N SER A 498 28.12 -21.31 0.38
CA SER A 498 28.22 -20.15 1.26
C SER A 498 27.38 -18.93 0.83
N SER A 499 26.38 -19.11 -0.03
CA SER A 499 25.28 -18.13 -0.22
C SER A 499 24.08 -18.41 0.70
N LEU A 500 24.02 -19.60 1.32
CA LEU A 500 23.03 -19.97 2.34
C LEU A 500 23.44 -19.59 3.77
N GLU A 501 24.69 -19.15 3.94
CA GLU A 501 25.37 -19.06 5.22
C GLU A 501 25.43 -17.62 5.72
N TRP A 502 24.84 -17.40 6.89
CA TRP A 502 24.70 -16.11 7.52
C TRP A 502 25.43 -16.12 8.86
N GLU A 503 26.35 -15.19 9.07
CA GLU A 503 27.05 -15.00 10.33
C GLU A 503 26.22 -14.03 11.22
N PRO A 504 25.79 -14.45 12.42
CA PRO A 504 24.99 -13.60 13.30
C PRO A 504 25.89 -12.68 14.14
N VAL A 505 25.92 -11.39 13.79
CA VAL A 505 26.68 -10.36 14.52
C VAL A 505 25.79 -9.69 15.57
N TYR A 506 26.22 -9.71 16.83
CA TYR A 506 25.47 -9.16 17.97
C TYR A 506 25.65 -7.63 18.09
N GLU A 507 24.57 -6.89 18.32
CA GLU A 507 24.61 -5.44 18.57
C GLU A 507 23.56 -5.08 19.65
N GLY A 508 23.92 -5.29 20.92
CA GLY A 508 22.97 -5.21 22.02
C GLY A 508 21.91 -6.31 21.92
N THR A 509 20.65 -6.01 22.21
CA THR A 509 19.53 -6.98 22.16
C THR A 509 19.12 -7.43 20.73
N ARG A 510 19.91 -7.07 19.71
CA ARG A 510 19.57 -7.20 18.29
C ARG A 510 20.71 -7.86 17.50
N VAL A 511 20.39 -8.41 16.34
CA VAL A 511 21.38 -9.04 15.45
C VAL A 511 21.41 -8.40 14.07
N LYS A 512 22.58 -8.48 13.44
CA LYS A 512 22.79 -8.27 12.01
C LYS A 512 23.21 -9.60 11.40
N LEU A 513 22.54 -10.04 10.34
CA LEU A 513 22.93 -11.26 9.62
C LEU A 513 23.87 -10.88 8.47
N ARG A 514 25.14 -11.27 8.59
CA ARG A 514 26.22 -10.96 7.64
C ARG A 514 26.44 -12.10 6.65
N THR A 515 26.56 -11.80 5.37
CA THR A 515 26.96 -12.77 4.33
C THR A 515 28.48 -12.90 4.30
N ARG A 516 29.01 -14.01 3.77
CA ARG A 516 30.46 -14.25 3.63
C ARG A 516 31.23 -13.15 2.87
N ASN A 517 30.57 -12.39 2.01
CA ASN A 517 31.15 -11.24 1.29
C ASN A 517 31.00 -9.89 2.02
N GLY A 518 30.61 -9.89 3.30
CA GLY A 518 30.56 -8.70 4.16
C GLY A 518 29.32 -7.81 3.99
N GLN A 519 28.33 -8.24 3.20
CA GLN A 519 27.04 -7.55 3.10
C GLN A 519 26.10 -7.99 4.24
N PHE A 520 25.03 -7.23 4.51
CA PHE A 520 24.09 -7.52 5.60
C PHE A 520 22.65 -7.66 5.09
N LEU A 521 21.88 -8.58 5.68
CA LEU A 521 20.45 -8.76 5.43
C LEU A 521 19.68 -7.48 5.76
N ARG A 522 19.00 -6.88 4.78
CA ARG A 522 18.31 -5.59 4.87
C ARG A 522 16.81 -5.70 4.57
N ALA A 523 16.02 -5.16 5.49
CA ALA A 523 14.61 -4.86 5.38
C ALA A 523 14.36 -3.57 4.58
N ASN A 524 13.62 -3.61 3.46
CA ASN A 524 13.39 -2.41 2.65
C ASN A 524 12.05 -1.71 2.95
N GLY A 525 12.13 -0.48 3.47
CA GLY A 525 11.00 0.45 3.60
C GLY A 525 10.58 1.11 2.27
N GLY A 526 9.81 2.20 2.35
CA GLY A 526 9.56 3.07 1.18
C GLY A 526 8.43 2.64 0.23
N LEU A 527 8.69 2.65 -1.09
CA LEU A 527 7.70 2.50 -2.18
C LEU A 527 7.89 1.19 -2.96
N PRO A 528 6.82 0.50 -3.41
CA PRO A 528 6.95 -0.68 -4.26
C PRO A 528 7.67 -0.37 -5.59
N PRO A 529 8.40 -1.33 -6.20
CA PRO A 529 8.60 -2.71 -5.74
C PRO A 529 9.69 -2.88 -4.67
N TRP A 530 10.32 -1.78 -4.20
CA TRP A 530 11.32 -1.82 -3.12
C TRP A 530 10.71 -2.02 -1.73
N LYS A 531 9.51 -1.48 -1.48
CA LYS A 531 8.77 -1.65 -0.22
C LYS A 531 8.51 -3.13 0.09
N ASN A 532 8.80 -3.52 1.32
CA ASN A 532 8.65 -4.88 1.86
C ASN A 532 9.57 -5.92 1.19
N SER A 533 10.50 -5.54 0.30
CA SER A 533 11.46 -6.51 -0.24
C SER A 533 12.61 -6.75 0.74
N VAL A 534 13.29 -7.89 0.58
CA VAL A 534 14.46 -8.24 1.34
C VAL A 534 15.66 -8.34 0.41
N THR A 535 16.76 -7.73 0.83
CA THR A 535 17.99 -7.63 0.05
C THR A 535 19.20 -7.82 0.94
N HIS A 536 20.39 -8.03 0.39
CA HIS A 536 21.64 -7.87 1.14
C HIS A 536 22.48 -6.74 0.57
N ASP A 537 23.00 -5.88 1.45
CA ASP A 537 23.69 -4.64 1.10
C ASP A 537 24.59 -4.12 2.25
N ILE A 538 25.39 -3.09 2.00
CA ILE A 538 26.12 -2.34 3.03
C ILE A 538 25.54 -0.92 3.11
N PRO A 539 24.77 -0.56 4.16
CA PRO A 539 24.09 0.74 4.24
C PRO A 539 25.03 1.95 4.30
N GLN A 540 25.15 2.65 3.17
CA GLN A 540 25.99 3.86 3.05
C GLN A 540 25.38 5.12 3.65
N ARG A 541 24.07 5.13 3.97
CA ARG A 541 23.35 6.31 4.51
C ARG A 541 22.94 6.06 5.95
N THR A 542 23.01 7.09 6.79
CA THR A 542 22.61 7.04 8.21
C THR A 542 21.19 6.50 8.38
N THR A 543 20.22 7.03 7.65
CA THR A 543 18.79 6.64 7.67
C THR A 543 18.52 5.18 7.27
N THR A 544 19.50 4.46 6.72
CA THR A 544 19.37 3.04 6.33
C THR A 544 20.23 2.10 7.17
N LYS A 545 20.96 2.59 8.18
CA LYS A 545 21.78 1.74 9.07
C LYS A 545 20.92 0.80 9.91
N ASP A 546 19.76 1.25 10.36
CA ASP A 546 18.87 0.46 11.22
C ASP A 546 18.09 -0.61 10.44
N TRP A 547 18.09 -0.53 9.11
CA TRP A 547 17.36 -1.44 8.23
C TRP A 547 18.02 -2.82 8.10
N ILE A 548 19.28 -2.96 8.55
CA ILE A 548 19.99 -4.26 8.62
C ILE A 548 19.91 -4.90 10.01
N ILE A 549 19.19 -4.27 10.95
CA ILE A 549 19.07 -4.71 12.33
C ILE A 549 17.76 -5.46 12.52
N TRP A 550 17.84 -6.63 13.15
CA TRP A 550 16.71 -7.53 13.37
C TRP A 550 16.58 -7.92 14.85
N ASP A 551 15.36 -7.82 15.39
CA ASP A 551 14.96 -8.40 16.66
C ASP A 551 14.67 -9.90 16.43
N VAL A 552 15.34 -10.80 17.17
CA VAL A 552 15.14 -12.26 17.05
C VAL A 552 14.11 -12.73 18.07
N HIS A 553 12.97 -13.23 17.60
CA HIS A 553 11.97 -13.88 18.44
C HIS A 553 12.12 -15.40 18.29
N VAL A 554 12.60 -16.08 19.34
CA VAL A 554 12.65 -17.55 19.36
C VAL A 554 11.22 -18.11 19.47
N VAL A 555 10.90 -19.08 18.61
CA VAL A 555 9.57 -19.75 18.56
C VAL A 555 9.64 -21.09 19.26
N ASP A 556 10.54 -21.96 18.78
CA ASP A 556 10.85 -23.25 19.37
C ASP A 556 12.26 -23.20 19.94
N ILE A 557 12.45 -23.71 21.15
CA ILE A 557 13.76 -23.92 21.77
C ILE A 557 14.22 -25.35 21.49
N LEU A 558 15.52 -25.53 21.21
CA LEU A 558 16.13 -26.86 21.21
C LEU A 558 16.21 -27.40 22.64
N THR A 559 15.19 -28.14 23.06
CA THR A 559 15.26 -28.96 24.27
C THR A 559 16.23 -30.12 24.01
N CYS A 560 17.49 -29.92 24.38
CA CYS A 560 18.42 -31.04 24.57
C CYS A 560 17.75 -32.09 25.47
N PRO A 561 17.81 -33.39 25.14
CA PRO A 561 17.37 -34.42 26.07
C PRO A 561 18.24 -34.30 27.32
N VAL A 562 17.62 -33.97 28.46
CA VAL A 562 18.31 -33.97 29.75
C VAL A 562 18.90 -35.35 29.93
N LEU A 563 20.23 -35.42 30.07
CA LEU A 563 20.93 -36.67 30.37
C LEU A 563 20.26 -37.29 31.59
N LYS A 564 19.63 -38.45 31.37
CA LYS A 564 19.03 -39.25 32.43
C LYS A 564 20.14 -39.47 33.47
N PRO A 565 19.95 -39.09 34.75
CA PRO A 565 21.01 -39.28 35.73
C PRO A 565 21.43 -40.75 35.73
N PRO A 566 22.74 -41.06 35.74
CA PRO A 566 23.19 -42.44 35.66
C PRO A 566 22.55 -43.25 36.79
N PRO A 567 22.15 -44.52 36.55
CA PRO A 567 21.67 -45.37 37.62
C PRO A 567 22.76 -45.46 38.71
N PRO A 568 22.37 -45.52 40.00
CA PRO A 568 23.33 -45.51 41.09
C PRO A 568 24.35 -46.64 40.90
N LEU A 569 25.63 -46.32 41.10
CA LEU A 569 26.74 -47.24 40.92
C LEU A 569 26.66 -48.37 41.95
N VAL A 570 26.03 -49.49 41.59
CA VAL A 570 25.98 -50.67 42.44
C VAL A 570 27.38 -51.29 42.48
N THR A 571 28.05 -51.15 43.63
CA THR A 571 29.36 -51.74 43.89
C THR A 571 29.24 -53.26 43.98
N HIS A 572 29.38 -53.95 42.84
CA HIS A 572 29.63 -55.38 42.83
C HIS A 572 31.13 -55.63 43.00
N THR A 573 31.49 -56.24 44.13
CA THR A 573 32.84 -56.69 44.46
C THR A 573 33.35 -57.75 43.50
N ASP A 574 34.66 -57.73 43.22
CA ASP A 574 35.35 -58.78 42.47
C ASP A 574 35.15 -60.17 43.07
N SER A 575 34.96 -61.17 42.22
CA SER A 575 35.10 -62.59 42.56
C SER A 575 35.42 -63.41 41.31
N PHE A 576 36.70 -63.79 41.22
CA PHE A 576 37.33 -64.86 40.42
C PHE A 576 36.39 -65.81 39.63
N ALA A 577 36.66 -66.01 38.33
CA ALA A 577 37.57 -67.09 37.89
C ALA A 577 37.76 -67.18 36.34
N SER A 578 39.00 -67.50 35.95
CA SER A 578 39.46 -68.36 34.82
C SER A 578 38.64 -68.51 33.52
N GLY A 579 39.22 -68.20 32.34
CA GLY A 579 38.52 -68.41 31.05
C GLY A 579 39.27 -68.26 29.70
N SER A 580 40.57 -68.57 29.61
CA SER A 580 41.32 -68.96 28.38
C SER A 580 41.11 -68.29 26.98
N ASN A 581 42.24 -67.90 26.36
CA ASN A 581 42.54 -67.89 24.91
C ASN A 581 42.00 -66.78 23.97
N SER A 582 42.94 -65.94 23.53
CA SER A 582 42.95 -65.19 22.24
C SER A 582 43.52 -66.09 21.10
N PRO A 583 43.79 -65.58 19.87
CA PRO A 583 43.07 -64.61 19.02
C PRO A 583 42.89 -65.11 17.54
N SER A 584 42.18 -64.37 16.66
CA SER A 584 42.52 -64.24 15.21
C SER A 584 41.59 -63.31 14.39
N THR A 585 42.16 -62.74 13.32
CA THR A 585 41.56 -62.02 12.16
C THR A 585 41.96 -62.79 10.87
N PRO A 586 41.60 -62.39 9.61
CA PRO A 586 40.65 -61.38 9.07
C PRO A 586 39.51 -62.14 8.30
N PRO A 587 38.98 -61.82 7.08
CA PRO A 587 39.00 -60.63 6.21
C PRO A 587 37.61 -60.15 5.71
N SER A 588 37.29 -60.31 4.41
CA SER A 588 36.14 -59.75 3.67
C SER A 588 35.58 -60.76 2.65
N TYR A 589 34.36 -60.56 2.14
CA TYR A 589 34.05 -60.60 0.68
C TYR A 589 32.60 -60.21 0.30
N ALA A 590 32.48 -59.61 -0.90
CA ALA A 590 31.39 -59.63 -1.89
C ALA A 590 29.90 -59.58 -1.51
N SER A 591 29.18 -58.66 -2.17
CA SER A 591 27.73 -58.70 -2.39
C SER A 591 27.33 -59.69 -3.51
N PRO A 592 26.05 -60.12 -3.55
CA PRO A 592 25.40 -60.57 -4.78
C PRO A 592 24.37 -59.53 -5.29
N SER A 593 24.15 -59.53 -6.60
CA SER A 593 23.09 -58.76 -7.28
C SER A 593 21.88 -59.65 -7.58
N PHE A 594 20.75 -59.04 -7.97
CA PHE A 594 19.75 -59.73 -8.79
C PHE A 594 19.17 -58.80 -9.86
N SER A 595 18.74 -59.37 -10.98
CA SER A 595 18.39 -58.66 -12.22
C SER A 595 16.91 -58.81 -12.60
N GLY A 596 16.38 -57.87 -13.40
CA GLY A 596 14.92 -57.65 -13.51
C GLY A 596 14.31 -57.27 -14.87
N ARG A 597 15.04 -57.35 -16.00
CA ARG A 597 14.55 -57.25 -17.41
C ARG A 597 13.98 -55.88 -17.85
N GLU A 598 14.23 -55.34 -19.06
CA GLU A 598 13.98 -55.80 -20.45
C GLU A 598 12.46 -55.91 -20.78
N LEU A 599 11.89 -55.53 -21.94
CA LEU A 599 12.32 -55.04 -23.27
C LEU A 599 11.35 -53.87 -23.71
N TRP A 600 11.47 -53.02 -24.76
CA TRP A 600 12.48 -52.59 -25.77
C TRP A 600 11.99 -51.24 -26.40
N ARG A 601 12.82 -50.39 -27.05
CA ARG A 601 12.98 -50.10 -28.51
C ARG A 601 11.68 -49.86 -29.33
N SER A 602 11.63 -49.00 -30.36
CA SER A 602 12.68 -48.61 -31.34
C SER A 602 12.67 -47.11 -31.72
N LEU A 603 13.82 -46.43 -31.91
CA LEU A 603 14.72 -46.38 -33.10
C LEU A 603 14.04 -45.75 -34.36
N ARG A 604 14.64 -44.86 -35.16
CA ARG A 604 16.03 -44.30 -35.19
C ARG A 604 16.21 -43.13 -36.19
N LYS A 605 17.27 -42.33 -35.98
CA LYS A 605 18.15 -41.67 -36.99
C LYS A 605 17.56 -40.56 -37.90
N SER A 606 18.36 -39.73 -38.61
CA SER A 606 19.70 -39.10 -38.35
C SER A 606 20.18 -38.28 -39.57
N ARG A 607 21.19 -37.41 -39.38
CA ARG A 607 21.97 -36.56 -40.33
C ARG A 607 21.47 -35.10 -40.39
N TRP A 608 22.33 -34.06 -40.36
CA TRP A 608 23.55 -33.76 -41.13
C TRP A 608 23.21 -33.51 -42.63
N SER A 609 23.72 -32.48 -43.31
CA SER A 609 24.98 -31.73 -43.14
C SER A 609 24.86 -30.27 -43.60
N HIS A 610 25.96 -29.51 -43.41
CA HIS A 610 26.28 -28.16 -43.91
C HIS A 610 25.65 -26.98 -43.16
#